data_AF-A0A0B6EUT2-F1
#
_entry.id   AF-A0A0B6EUT2-F1
#
_cell.length_a   1.000
_cell.length_b   1.000
_cell.length_c   1.000
_cell.angle_alpha   90.00
_cell.angle_beta   90.00
_cell.angle_gamma   90.00
#
_symmetry.space_group_name_H-M   'P 1'
#
loop_
_entity.id
_entity.type
_entity.pdbx_description
1 polymer ?
#
loop_
_entity_poly.entity_id
_entity_poly.type
_entity_poly.pdbx_seq_one_letter_code
_entity_poly.pdbx_strand_id
1 'polypeptide(L)'
;MRDEMAANMPGAIASMGKAGAPFAEKFGASGGSSNLTPSMVAELPDPIKDVILNAYNDGLTPVILLMVPMAIVALLLILPVREEHLKETIS
;
A
#
# COMPACT_ATOMS: atom_id res chain seq x y z
N MET A 1 -6.52 -2.79 -2.69
CA MET A 1 -7.06 -1.80 -1.72
C MET A 1 -8.58 -1.72 -1.64
N ARG A 2 -9.33 -1.05 -2.54
CA ARG A 2 -10.80 -0.89 -2.38
C ARG A 2 -11.55 -2.22 -2.30
N ASP A 3 -11.22 -3.16 -3.18
CA ASP A 3 -11.85 -4.48 -3.22
C ASP A 3 -11.52 -5.32 -1.97
N GLU A 4 -10.29 -5.22 -1.48
CA GLU A 4 -9.85 -5.94 -0.28
C GLU A 4 -10.43 -5.37 1.01
N MET A 5 -10.57 -4.05 1.09
CA MET A 5 -11.32 -3.45 2.19
C MET A 5 -12.78 -3.90 2.13
N ALA A 6 -13.42 -3.89 0.97
CA ALA A 6 -14.80 -4.37 0.83
C ALA A 6 -14.96 -5.85 1.25
N ALA A 7 -13.97 -6.69 0.95
CA ALA A 7 -13.99 -8.10 1.32
C ALA A 7 -13.74 -8.35 2.82
N ASN A 8 -12.79 -7.62 3.45
CA ASN A 8 -12.32 -7.92 4.79
C ASN A 8 -12.97 -7.06 5.90
N MET A 9 -13.54 -5.89 5.54
CA MET A 9 -14.16 -4.96 6.49
C MET A 9 -15.41 -5.54 7.20
N PRO A 10 -16.29 -6.33 6.55
CA PRO A 10 -17.42 -6.96 7.23
C PRO A 10 -16.97 -7.89 8.37
N GLY A 11 -15.88 -8.63 8.18
CA GLY A 11 -15.31 -9.51 9.21
C GLY A 11 -14.75 -8.74 10.41
N ALA A 12 -14.03 -7.65 10.16
CA ALA A 12 -13.53 -6.77 11.22
C ALA A 12 -14.64 -6.02 11.97
N ILE A 13 -15.74 -5.67 11.30
CA ILE A 13 -16.92 -5.09 11.97
C ILE A 13 -17.61 -6.14 12.85
N ALA A 14 -17.76 -7.37 12.35
CA ALA A 14 -18.39 -8.46 13.09
C ALA A 14 -17.60 -8.80 14.37
N SER A 15 -16.27 -8.75 14.34
CA SER A 15 -15.42 -9.03 15.50
C SER A 15 -15.55 -7.99 16.63
N MET A 16 -16.00 -6.77 16.33
CA MET A 16 -16.27 -5.73 17.34
C MET A 16 -17.68 -5.80 17.95
N GLY A 17 -18.57 -6.65 17.44
CA GLY A 17 -19.95 -6.76 17.92
C GLY A 17 -20.73 -5.44 17.82
N LYS A 18 -21.46 -5.05 18.88
CA LYS A 18 -22.28 -3.82 18.89
C LYS A 18 -21.45 -2.53 18.73
N ALA A 19 -20.17 -2.55 19.10
CA ALA A 19 -19.27 -1.41 18.96
C ALA A 19 -18.90 -1.13 17.49
N GLY A 20 -19.09 -2.11 16.59
CA GLY A 20 -18.81 -1.99 15.15
C GLY A 20 -19.90 -1.29 14.34
N ALA A 21 -21.12 -1.16 14.88
CA ALA A 21 -22.27 -0.55 14.18
C ALA A 21 -22.01 0.86 13.59
N PRO A 22 -21.41 1.83 14.33
CA PRO A 22 -21.12 3.15 13.76
C PRO A 22 -20.06 3.11 12.65
N PHE A 23 -19.18 2.11 12.66
CA PHE A 23 -18.18 1.92 11.61
C PHE A 23 -18.77 1.24 10.37
N ALA A 24 -19.72 0.32 10.56
CA ALA A 24 -20.46 -0.31 9.46
C ALA A 24 -21.20 0.73 8.60
N GLU A 25 -21.83 1.71 9.24
CA GLU A 25 -22.51 2.80 8.55
C GLU A 25 -21.53 3.72 7.82
N LYS A 26 -20.45 4.15 8.50
CA LYS A 26 -19.41 5.01 7.91
C LYS A 26 -18.73 4.38 6.70
N PHE A 27 -18.32 3.12 6.79
CA PHE A 27 -17.59 2.43 5.73
C PHE A 27 -18.51 1.80 4.66
N GLY A 28 -19.75 1.45 5.01
CA GLY A 28 -20.73 0.85 4.10
C GLY A 28 -21.46 1.82 3.18
N ALA A 29 -21.70 3.07 3.60
CA ALA A 29 -22.49 4.03 2.81
C ALA A 29 -21.66 4.90 1.85
N SER A 30 -20.35 5.04 2.08
CA SER A 30 -19.55 6.10 1.42
C SER A 30 -18.30 5.61 0.67
N GLY A 31 -18.07 4.29 0.58
CA GLY A 31 -16.84 3.76 0.01
C GLY A 31 -15.62 4.39 0.70
N GLY A 32 -15.67 4.40 2.05
CA GLY A 32 -15.00 5.28 3.03
C GLY A 32 -13.47 5.37 3.04
N SER A 33 -12.85 5.21 1.87
CA SER A 33 -11.42 5.19 1.61
C SER A 33 -10.91 6.48 0.96
N SER A 34 -11.78 7.44 0.62
CA SER A 34 -11.35 8.56 -0.23
C SER A 34 -10.45 9.58 0.48
N ASN A 35 -10.41 9.62 1.83
CA ASN A 35 -9.57 10.56 2.58
C ASN A 35 -9.11 9.99 3.95
N LEU A 36 -8.49 8.81 3.97
CA LEU A 36 -7.88 8.28 5.20
C LEU A 36 -6.54 8.98 5.45
N THR A 37 -6.47 9.88 6.43
CA THR A 37 -5.19 10.44 6.88
C THR A 37 -4.51 9.49 7.89
N PRO A 38 -3.18 9.49 7.99
CA PRO A 38 -2.48 8.64 8.95
C PRO A 38 -2.92 8.85 10.41
N SER A 39 -3.24 10.10 10.78
CA SER A 39 -3.76 10.42 12.11
C SER A 39 -5.14 9.82 12.36
N MET A 40 -6.04 9.85 11.37
CA MET A 40 -7.36 9.24 11.48
C MET A 40 -7.29 7.72 11.60
N VAL A 41 -6.33 7.07 10.93
CA VAL A 41 -6.14 5.62 11.04
C VAL A 41 -5.60 5.21 12.41
N ALA A 42 -4.76 6.04 13.03
CA ALA A 42 -4.21 5.77 14.36
C ALA A 42 -5.28 5.75 15.47
N GLU A 43 -6.38 6.49 15.28
CA GLU A 43 -7.51 6.56 16.21
C GLU A 43 -8.54 5.44 16.00
N LEU A 44 -8.36 4.59 14.98
CA LEU A 44 -9.29 3.49 14.70
C LEU A 44 -9.08 2.30 15.65
N PRO A 45 -10.15 1.55 15.95
CA PRO A 45 -10.04 0.26 16.62
C PRO A 45 -9.11 -0.69 15.85
N ASP A 46 -8.34 -1.50 16.57
CA ASP A 46 -7.36 -2.42 16.00
C ASP A 46 -7.92 -3.31 14.87
N PRO A 47 -9.12 -3.91 14.98
CA PRO A 47 -9.67 -4.74 13.90
C PRO A 47 -9.85 -4.01 12.58
N ILE A 48 -10.18 -2.72 12.61
CA ILE A 48 -10.34 -1.90 11.39
C ILE A 48 -8.99 -1.49 10.84
N LYS A 49 -8.09 -1.06 11.73
CA LYS A 49 -6.73 -0.66 11.37
C LYS A 49 -5.99 -1.78 10.65
N ASP A 50 -6.11 -3.02 11.11
CA ASP A 50 -5.49 -4.19 10.50
C ASP A 50 -5.97 -4.43 9.06
N VAL A 51 -7.28 -4.28 8.81
CA VAL A 51 -7.84 -4.39 7.45
C VAL A 51 -7.27 -3.33 6.52
N ILE A 52 -7.12 -2.09 7.00
CA ILE A 52 -6.54 -0.98 6.21
C ILE A 52 -5.06 -1.25 5.92
N LEU A 53 -4.30 -1.70 6.91
CA LEU A 53 -2.87 -2.01 6.75
C LEU A 53 -2.65 -3.17 5.77
N ASN A 54 -3.45 -4.23 5.87
CA ASN A 54 -3.36 -5.36 4.95
C ASN A 54 -3.72 -4.92 3.52
N ALA A 55 -4.82 -4.19 3.33
CA ALA A 55 -5.22 -3.67 2.02
C ALA A 55 -4.21 -2.68 1.39
N TYR A 56 -3.40 -2.01 2.21
CA TYR A 56 -2.26 -1.20 1.77
C TYR A 56 -1.08 -2.07 1.30
N ASN A 57 -0.69 -3.07 2.11
CA ASN A 57 0.39 -4.01 1.78
C ASN A 57 0.07 -4.85 0.53
N ASP A 58 -1.16 -5.34 0.42
CA ASP A 58 -1.62 -6.09 -0.74
C ASP A 58 -1.68 -5.20 -1.98
N GLY A 59 -2.01 -3.91 -1.82
CA GLY A 59 -1.92 -2.92 -2.90
C GLY A 59 -0.48 -2.65 -3.38
N LEU A 60 0.51 -2.73 -2.49
CA LEU A 60 1.93 -2.55 -2.84
C LEU A 60 2.54 -3.76 -3.53
N THR A 61 2.06 -4.96 -3.22
CA THR A 61 2.61 -6.23 -3.75
C THR A 61 2.67 -6.27 -5.29
N PRO A 62 1.59 -5.98 -6.05
CA PRO A 62 1.67 -5.98 -7.51
C PRO A 62 2.60 -4.90 -8.05
N VAL A 63 2.70 -3.74 -7.38
CA VAL A 63 3.59 -2.65 -7.78
C VAL A 63 5.05 -3.09 -7.67
N ILE A 64 5.43 -3.66 -6.52
CA ILE A 64 6.79 -4.17 -6.29
C ILE A 64 7.09 -5.28 -7.29
N LEU A 65 6.15 -6.20 -7.52
CA LEU A 65 6.32 -7.31 -8.46
C LEU A 65 6.55 -6.82 -9.90
N LEU A 66 5.93 -5.71 -10.30
CA LEU A 66 6.20 -5.05 -11.59
C LEU A 66 7.52 -4.28 -11.62
N MET A 67 7.96 -3.71 -10.49
CA MET A 67 9.26 -3.01 -10.39
C MET A 67 10.46 -3.97 -10.47
N VAL A 68 10.34 -5.20 -9.96
CA VAL A 68 11.41 -6.22 -10.00
C VAL A 68 11.93 -6.49 -11.41
N PRO A 69 11.10 -6.85 -12.42
CA PRO A 69 11.59 -7.07 -13.78
C PRO A 69 12.15 -5.80 -14.41
N MET A 70 11.61 -4.62 -14.10
CA MET A 70 12.20 -3.34 -14.54
C MET A 70 13.60 -3.14 -13.98
N ALA A 71 13.82 -3.48 -12.71
CA ALA A 71 15.15 -3.43 -12.08
C ALA A 71 16.12 -4.43 -12.72
N ILE A 72 15.65 -5.64 -13.06
CA ILE A 72 16.45 -6.63 -13.79
C ILE A 72 16.84 -6.09 -15.17
N VAL A 73 15.91 -5.50 -15.91
CA VAL A 73 16.20 -4.87 -17.21
C VAL A 73 17.22 -3.74 -17.06
N ALA A 74 17.04 -2.85 -16.08
CA ALA A 74 18.00 -1.78 -15.81
C ALA A 74 19.39 -2.33 -15.47
N LEU A 75 19.47 -3.39 -14.65
CA LEU A 75 20.72 -4.07 -14.33
C LEU A 75 21.40 -4.62 -15.58
N LEU A 76 20.66 -5.32 -16.44
CA LEU A 76 21.18 -5.89 -17.70
C LEU A 76 21.69 -4.79 -18.65
N LEU A 77 21.02 -3.64 -18.70
CA LEU A 77 21.46 -2.48 -19.49
C LEU A 77 22.73 -1.83 -18.95
N ILE A 78 22.98 -1.90 -17.64
CA ILE A 78 24.17 -1.33 -16.99
C ILE A 78 25.38 -2.27 -17.09
N LEU A 79 25.21 -3.59 -17.21
CA LEU A 79 26.32 -4.54 -17.34
C LEU A 79 27.41 -4.16 -18.38
N PRO A 80 27.08 -3.66 -19.60
CA PRO A 80 28.10 -3.25 -20.56
C PRO A 80 28.69 -1.86 -20.32
N VAL A 81 28.20 -1.09 -19.34
CA VAL A 81 28.67 0.28 -19.07
C VAL A 81 30.11 0.23 -18.58
N ARG A 82 31.00 0.91 -19.31
CA ARG A 82 32.41 1.08 -18.96
C ARG A 82 32.56 2.37 -18.17
N GLU A 83 33.31 2.30 -17.08
CA GLU A 83 33.71 3.48 -16.30
C GLU A 83 34.72 4.30 -17.11
N GLU A 84 34.36 5.54 -17.48
CA GLU A 84 35.32 6.51 -17.98
C GLU A 84 35.92 7.27 -16.80
N HIS A 85 37.26 7.27 -16.70
CA HIS A 85 37.94 8.11 -15.73
C HIS A 85 37.82 9.59 -16.14
N LEU A 86 37.57 10.46 -15.16
CA LEU A 86 37.61 11.90 -15.39
C LEU A 86 38.99 12.31 -15.95
N LYS A 87 39.00 13.19 -16.96
CA LYS A 87 40.25 13.69 -17.56
C LYS A 87 41.01 14.52 -16.52
N GLU A 88 42.15 14.00 -16.06
CA GLU A 88 43.06 14.65 -15.10
C GLU A 88 43.97 15.72 -15.74
N THR A 89 43.88 15.93 -17.06
CA THR A 89 44.71 16.90 -17.77
C THR A 89 43.88 17.71 -18.77
N ILE A 90 43.96 19.03 -18.66
CA ILE A 90 43.45 19.99 -19.64
C ILE A 90 44.36 19.90 -20.88
N SER A 91 43.79 19.57 -22.05
CA SER A 91 44.47 19.72 -23.34
C SER A 91 44.08 21.03 -24.00
#